data_AF-A0A935K5R1-F1
#
_entry.id   AF-A0A935K5R1-F1
#
_cell.length_a   1.000
_cell.length_b   1.000
_cell.length_c   1.000
_cell.angle_alpha   90.00
_cell.angle_beta   90.00
_cell.angle_gamma   90.00
#
_symmetry.space_group_name_H-M   'P 1'
#
loop_
_entity.id
_entity.type
_entity.pdbx_description
1 polymer ?
#
loop_
_entity_poly.entity_id
_entity_poly.type
_entity_poly.pdbx_seq_one_letter_code
_entity_poly.pdbx_strand_id
1 'polypeptide(L)'
;MSANETKNPAELAALFAAVEKITHRLDKLENTGVAVREPISTHPSLDKLTIAEAIADSIFGAEFKEKACQFEPGKPCDHCSMCNSRGF
;
A
#
# COMPACT_ATOMS: atom_id res chain seq x y z
N MET A 1 -39.89 27.84 3.21
CA MET A 1 -40.10 27.51 4.64
C MET A 1 -39.90 26.01 4.77
N SER A 2 -38.68 25.56 5.05
CA SER A 2 -38.37 24.12 5.14
C SER A 2 -38.94 23.58 6.45
N ALA A 3 -39.71 22.51 6.33
CA ALA A 3 -40.36 21.84 7.45
C ALA A 3 -39.33 21.43 8.51
N ASN A 4 -39.61 21.82 9.74
CA ASN A 4 -38.85 21.42 10.91
C ASN A 4 -39.06 19.91 11.08
N GLU A 5 -38.04 19.13 10.77
CA GLU A 5 -38.02 17.68 10.94
C GLU A 5 -38.07 17.39 12.44
N THR A 6 -39.29 17.24 12.98
CA THR A 6 -39.52 16.78 14.34
C THR A 6 -39.01 15.35 14.43
N LYS A 7 -37.71 15.19 14.71
CA LYS A 7 -37.08 13.90 14.99
C LYS A 7 -37.92 13.21 16.07
N ASN A 8 -38.60 12.14 15.68
CA ASN A 8 -39.46 11.40 16.58
C ASN A 8 -38.61 10.97 17.78
N PRO A 9 -39.08 11.13 19.03
CA PRO A 9 -38.31 10.72 20.21
C PRO A 9 -37.96 9.23 20.18
N ALA A 10 -38.78 8.42 19.50
CA ALA A 10 -38.51 7.00 19.26
C ALA A 10 -37.31 6.76 18.32
N GLU A 11 -37.14 7.56 17.27
CA GLU A 11 -35.99 7.48 16.36
C GLU A 11 -34.70 7.92 17.07
N LEU A 12 -34.80 8.94 17.92
CA LEU A 12 -33.69 9.39 18.75
C LEU A 12 -33.24 8.29 19.71
N ALA A 13 -34.20 7.62 20.38
CA ALA A 13 -33.93 6.49 21.26
C ALA A 13 -33.33 5.30 20.49
N ALA A 14 -33.82 5.02 19.28
CA ALA A 14 -33.27 3.97 18.41
C ALA A 14 -31.82 4.28 18.00
N LEU A 15 -31.49 5.54 17.73
CA LEU A 15 -30.12 5.97 17.44
C LEU A 15 -29.20 5.77 18.66
N PHE A 16 -29.64 6.16 19.86
CA PHE A 16 -28.84 5.95 21.07
C PHE A 16 -28.59 4.46 21.33
N ALA A 17 -29.62 3.62 21.21
CA ALA A 17 -29.47 2.17 21.35
C ALA A 17 -28.51 1.57 20.30
N ALA A 18 -28.52 2.09 19.07
CA ALA A 18 -27.60 1.67 18.03
C ALA A 18 -26.14 2.04 18.35
N VAL A 19 -25.91 3.24 18.88
CA VAL A 19 -24.57 3.71 19.29
C VAL A 19 -24.02 2.89 20.46
N GLU A 20 -24.85 2.59 21.47
CA GLU A 20 -24.43 1.71 22.58
C GLU A 20 -24.04 0.32 22.08
N LYS A 21 -24.84 -0.25 21.16
CA LYS A 21 -24.54 -1.56 20.56
C LYS A 21 -23.22 -1.56 19.78
N ILE A 22 -22.90 -0.47 19.07
CA ILE A 22 -21.63 -0.34 18.35
C ILE A 22 -20.48 -0.27 19.35
N THR A 23 -20.61 0.57 20.39
CA THR A 23 -19.58 0.74 21.44
C THR A 23 -19.25 -0.59 22.11
N HIS A 24 -20.27 -1.34 22.55
CA HIS A 24 -20.09 -2.65 23.16
C HIS A 24 -19.39 -3.66 22.22
N ARG A 25 -19.63 -3.59 20.91
CA ARG A 25 -18.95 -4.45 19.94
C ARG A 25 -17.48 -4.06 19.77
N LEU A 26 -17.19 -2.76 19.79
CA LEU A 26 -15.81 -2.27 19.71
C LEU A 26 -15.02 -2.67 20.95
N ASP A 27 -15.56 -2.47 22.15
CA ASP A 27 -14.92 -2.89 23.41
C ASP A 27 -14.57 -4.39 23.38
N LYS A 28 -15.50 -5.21 22.88
CA LYS A 28 -15.26 -6.66 22.73
C LYS A 28 -14.14 -6.93 21.74
N LEU A 29 -14.06 -6.23 20.61
CA LEU A 29 -13.03 -6.43 19.60
C LEU A 29 -11.66 -5.92 20.05
N GLU A 30 -11.62 -4.80 20.78
CA GLU A 30 -10.39 -4.26 21.38
C GLU A 30 -9.80 -5.22 22.40
N ASN A 31 -10.64 -5.85 23.22
CA ASN A 31 -10.19 -6.90 24.15
C ASN A 31 -9.91 -8.25 23.48
N THR A 32 -10.44 -8.48 22.27
CA THR A 32 -10.09 -9.64 21.43
C THR A 32 -8.88 -9.28 20.57
N GLY A 33 -7.87 -8.70 21.22
CA GLY A 33 -6.64 -8.19 20.61
C GLY A 33 -6.29 -9.05 19.41
N VAL A 34 -6.31 -8.44 18.23
CA VAL A 34 -5.97 -9.10 16.98
C VAL A 34 -4.58 -9.65 17.21
N ALA A 35 -4.50 -10.94 17.55
CA ALA A 35 -3.31 -11.70 17.33
C ALA A 35 -3.13 -11.55 15.84
N VAL A 36 -2.22 -10.65 15.46
CA VAL A 36 -1.57 -10.66 14.17
C VAL A 36 -0.86 -12.00 14.18
N ARG A 37 -1.64 -13.05 13.90
CA ARG A 37 -1.12 -14.28 13.36
C ARG A 37 -0.55 -13.78 12.06
N GLU A 38 0.77 -13.58 12.05
CA GLU A 38 1.51 -13.68 10.82
C GLU A 38 0.86 -14.82 10.04
N PRO A 39 0.43 -14.61 8.80
CA PRO A 39 -0.04 -15.72 8.02
C PRO A 39 1.17 -16.66 7.94
N ILE A 40 1.17 -17.71 8.77
CA ILE A 40 1.95 -18.92 8.55
C ILE A 40 1.26 -19.60 7.36
N SER A 41 1.23 -18.89 6.24
CA SER A 41 0.93 -19.42 4.95
C SER A 41 2.19 -20.20 4.63
N THR A 42 2.15 -21.49 4.89
CA THR A 42 3.18 -22.45 4.48
C THR A 42 2.82 -22.95 3.09
N HIS A 43 2.42 -22.04 2.20
CA HIS A 43 2.13 -22.43 0.83
C HIS A 43 3.46 -22.51 0.07
N PRO A 44 3.78 -23.62 -0.61
CA PRO A 44 5.05 -23.79 -1.33
C PRO A 44 5.35 -22.73 -2.39
N SER A 45 4.36 -21.91 -2.77
CA SER A 45 4.59 -20.76 -3.64
C SER A 45 5.32 -19.61 -2.94
N LEU A 46 5.28 -19.51 -1.61
CA LEU A 46 5.95 -18.43 -0.89
C LEU A 46 7.46 -18.53 -0.96
N ASP A 47 8.03 -19.73 -0.88
CA ASP A 47 9.48 -19.93 -1.12
C ASP A 47 9.88 -19.43 -2.52
N LYS A 48 9.03 -19.66 -3.52
CA LYS A 48 9.26 -19.17 -4.89
C LYS A 48 9.15 -17.65 -4.99
N LEU A 49 8.24 -17.04 -4.22
CA LEU A 49 8.06 -15.60 -4.17
C LEU A 49 9.26 -14.93 -3.47
N THR A 50 9.76 -15.49 -2.37
CA THR A 50 10.97 -14.99 -1.70
C THR A 50 12.20 -15.03 -2.61
N ILE A 51 12.36 -16.09 -3.41
CA ILE A 51 13.43 -16.17 -4.41
C ILE A 51 13.24 -15.10 -5.50
N ALA A 52 12.01 -14.92 -5.98
CA ALA A 52 11.71 -13.91 -7.00
C ALA A 52 11.95 -12.47 -6.50
N GLU A 53 11.62 -12.19 -5.24
CA GLU A 53 11.87 -10.90 -4.59
C GLU A 53 13.37 -10.64 -4.44
N ALA A 54 14.16 -11.62 -3.98
CA ALA A 54 15.61 -11.48 -3.87
C ALA A 54 16.29 -11.24 -5.25
N ILE A 55 15.77 -11.87 -6.31
CA ILE A 55 16.22 -11.63 -7.68
C ILE A 55 15.86 -10.21 -8.14
N ALA A 56 14.63 -9.76 -7.88
CA ALA A 56 14.19 -8.41 -8.21
C ALA A 56 15.05 -7.36 -7.47
N ASP A 57 15.30 -7.54 -6.18
CA ASP A 57 16.16 -6.65 -5.39
C ASP A 57 17.61 -6.65 -5.90
N SER A 58 18.09 -7.78 -6.40
CA SER A 58 19.43 -7.85 -7.02
C SER A 58 19.50 -7.11 -8.36
N ILE A 59 18.43 -7.16 -9.16
CA ILE A 59 18.32 -6.44 -10.43
C ILE A 59 18.21 -4.94 -10.17
N PHE A 60 17.22 -4.52 -9.39
CA PHE A 60 16.96 -3.11 -9.12
C PHE A 60 18.00 -2.47 -8.18
N GLY A 61 18.57 -3.24 -7.25
CA GLY A 61 19.65 -2.77 -6.36
C GLY A 61 20.99 -2.57 -7.06
N ALA A 62 21.25 -3.27 -8.17
CA ALA A 62 22.43 -3.07 -9.00
C ALA A 62 22.22 -2.01 -10.10
N GLU A 63 20.98 -1.77 -10.53
CA GLU A 63 20.64 -0.94 -11.69
C GLU A 63 20.49 0.56 -11.40
N PHE A 64 20.39 1.02 -10.14
CA PHE A 64 20.46 2.46 -9.84
C PHE A 64 21.87 3.06 -9.93
N LYS A 65 22.85 2.30 -10.41
CA LYS A 65 24.04 2.87 -11.03
C LYS A 65 23.73 3.13 -12.51
N GLU A 66 22.65 3.89 -12.78
CA GLU A 66 22.42 4.45 -14.11
C GLU A 66 23.75 5.06 -14.55
N LYS A 67 24.30 4.58 -15.67
CA LYS A 67 25.57 5.09 -16.21
C LYS A 67 25.39 6.59 -16.37
N ALA A 68 25.92 7.37 -15.42
CA ALA A 68 25.92 8.82 -15.50
C ALA A 68 26.57 9.16 -16.84
N CYS A 69 25.75 9.66 -17.76
CA CYS A 69 26.17 9.83 -19.13
C CYS A 69 27.26 10.92 -19.13
N GLN A 70 28.53 10.52 -19.26
CA GLN A 70 29.64 11.46 -19.32
C GLN A 70 29.63 12.09 -20.71
N PHE A 71 28.81 13.12 -20.87
CA PHE A 71 28.76 13.90 -22.09
C PHE A 71 29.99 14.81 -22.15
N GLU A 72 31.01 14.41 -22.93
CA GLU A 72 32.14 15.28 -23.27
C GLU A 72 31.87 16.07 -24.57
N PRO A 73 32.00 17.41 -24.57
CA PRO A 73 31.80 18.20 -25.77
C PRO A 73 32.85 17.86 -26.84
N GLY A 74 32.40 17.21 -27.92
CA GLY A 74 33.25 16.81 -29.06
C GLY A 74 33.39 15.30 -29.29
N LYS A 75 32.82 14.45 -28.43
CA LYS A 75 32.79 12.99 -28.60
C LYS A 75 31.34 12.48 -28.77
N PRO A 76 31.08 11.54 -29.69
CA PRO A 76 29.77 10.89 -29.76
C PRO A 76 29.53 10.09 -28.48
N CYS A 77 28.33 10.21 -27.95
CA CYS A 77 27.93 9.58 -26.71
C CYS A 77 27.86 8.06 -26.85
N ASP A 78 28.38 7.32 -25.87
CA ASP A 78 28.48 5.85 -25.88
C ASP A 78 27.14 5.17 -25.50
N HIS A 79 26.11 5.42 -26.31
CA HIS A 79 24.75 4.86 -26.21
C HIS A 79 24.20 4.71 -24.79
N CYS A 80 24.33 5.77 -23.99
CA CYS A 80 23.58 5.85 -22.74
C CYS A 80 22.08 6.02 -23.05
N SER A 81 21.20 5.66 -22.11
CA SER A 81 19.74 5.74 -22.30
C SER A 81 19.26 7.13 -22.76
N MET A 82 19.92 8.19 -22.28
CA MET A 82 19.65 9.59 -22.68
C MET A 82 20.08 9.96 -24.11
N CYS A 83 21.04 9.25 -24.71
CA CYS A 83 21.54 9.50 -26.07
C CYS A 83 20.79 8.65 -27.08
N ASN A 84 20.50 7.39 -26.74
CA ASN A 84 19.71 6.49 -27.58
C ASN A 84 18.28 7.04 -27.80
N SER A 85 17.68 7.63 -26.76
CA SER A 85 16.38 8.32 -26.85
C SER A 85 16.40 9.60 -27.70
N ARG A 86 17.58 10.22 -27.90
CA ARG A 86 17.77 11.41 -28.73
C ARG A 86 18.26 11.09 -30.15
N GLY A 87 18.50 9.82 -30.46
CA GLY A 87 18.92 9.35 -31.79
C GLY A 87 20.41 9.49 -32.10
N PHE A 88 21.28 9.43 -31.07
CA PHE A 88 22.75 9.36 -31.23
C PHE A 88 23.28 7.95 -30.94
#